data_AF-A0A947DDA5-F1
#
_entry.id   AF-A0A947DDA5-F1
#
_cell.length_a   1.000
_cell.length_b   1.000
_cell.length_c   1.000
_cell.angle_alpha   90.00
_cell.angle_beta   90.00
_cell.angle_gamma   90.00
#
_symmetry.space_group_name_H-M   'P 1'
#
loop_
_entity.id
_entity.type
_entity.pdbx_description
1 polymer ?
#
loop_
_entity_poly.entity_id
_entity_poly.type
_entity_poly.pdbx_seq_one_letter_code
_entity_poly.pdbx_strand_id
1 'polypeptide(L)' 'MIIVTDHAVLRYLERVHGHDIEAVRVEIAGLVGEACAAADRAGLPADRIVVAATCRLAVHNGYVVTVKPRRRG' A
#
# COMPACT_ATOMS: atom_id res chain seq x y z
N MET A 1 -7.15 28.71 7.69
CA MET A 1 -6.33 27.80 6.86
C MET A 1 -7.16 26.56 6.56
N ILE A 2 -7.24 26.13 5.31
CA ILE A 2 -8.03 24.95 4.91
C ILE A 2 -7.08 23.74 4.84
N ILE A 3 -7.49 22.59 5.41
CA ILE A 3 -6.75 21.33 5.38
C ILE A 3 -7.50 20.35 4.48
N VAL A 4 -6.81 19.76 3.52
CA VAL A 4 -7.36 18.70 2.64
C VAL A 4 -7.07 17.35 3.29
N THR A 5 -8.11 16.55 3.51
CA THR A 5 -7.98 15.21 4.11
C THR A 5 -7.73 14.16 3.05
N ASP A 6 -7.11 13.03 3.44
CA ASP A 6 -6.93 11.87 2.56
C ASP A 6 -8.26 11.41 1.96
N HIS A 7 -9.36 11.48 2.74
CA HIS A 7 -10.69 11.15 2.22
C HIS A 7 -11.10 12.06 1.05
N ALA A 8 -10.87 13.37 1.16
CA ALA A 8 -11.17 14.31 0.09
C ALA A 8 -10.31 14.02 -1.16
N VAL A 9 -9.03 13.67 -0.99
CA VAL A 9 -8.14 13.28 -2.09
C VAL A 9 -8.64 12.01 -2.78
N LEU A 10 -8.97 10.95 -2.03
CA LEU A 10 -9.47 9.69 -2.60
C LEU A 10 -10.76 9.92 -3.38
N ARG A 11 -11.73 10.67 -2.82
CA ARG A 11 -12.98 11.00 -3.53
C ARG A 11 -12.76 11.82 -4.78
N TYR A 12 -11.77 12.72 -4.78
CA TYR A 12 -11.41 13.49 -5.97
C TYR A 12 -10.82 12.60 -7.07
N LEU A 13 -9.92 11.68 -6.72
CA LEU A 13 -9.36 10.71 -7.68
C LEU A 13 -10.42 9.80 -8.29
N GLU A 14 -11.38 9.32 -7.48
CA GLU A 14 -12.50 8.52 -8.00
C GLU A 14 -13.38 9.31 -8.96
N ARG A 15 -13.84 10.49 -8.53
CA ARG A 15 -14.89 11.22 -9.25
C ARG A 15 -14.38 12.01 -10.44
N VAL A 16 -13.19 12.56 -10.35
CA VAL A 16 -12.63 13.46 -11.37
C VAL A 16 -11.72 12.71 -12.33
N HIS A 17 -10.93 11.77 -11.80
CA HIS A 17 -9.97 11.02 -12.61
C HIS A 17 -10.44 9.60 -12.95
N GLY A 18 -11.60 9.16 -12.43
CA GLY A 18 -12.18 7.86 -12.75
C GLY A 18 -11.41 6.67 -12.17
N HIS A 19 -10.58 6.89 -11.15
CA HIS A 19 -9.84 5.81 -10.51
C HIS A 19 -10.76 4.94 -9.66
N ASP A 20 -10.65 3.62 -9.79
CA ASP A 20 -11.29 2.69 -8.86
C ASP A 20 -10.38 2.47 -7.65
N ILE A 21 -10.64 3.22 -6.57
CA ILE A 21 -9.83 3.15 -5.35
C ILE A 21 -9.97 1.80 -4.65
N GLU A 22 -11.12 1.14 -4.74
CA GLU A 22 -11.31 -0.17 -4.11
C GLU A 22 -10.57 -1.26 -4.89
N ALA A 23 -10.54 -1.21 -6.23
CA ALA A 23 -9.70 -2.09 -7.03
C ALA A 23 -8.22 -1.92 -6.68
N VAL A 24 -7.74 -0.68 -6.51
CA VAL A 24 -6.36 -0.40 -6.09
C VAL A 24 -6.08 -0.97 -4.69
N ARG A 25 -7.03 -0.88 -3.74
CA ARG A 25 -6.88 -1.51 -2.41
C ARG A 25 -6.75 -3.02 -2.52
N VAL A 26 -7.59 -3.66 -3.34
CA VAL A 26 -7.55 -5.12 -3.56
C VAL A 26 -6.22 -5.53 -4.19
N GLU A 27 -5.73 -4.78 -5.18
CA GLU A 27 -4.43 -5.02 -5.81
C GLU A 27 -3.29 -4.97 -4.77
N ILE A 28 -3.25 -3.90 -3.96
CA ILE A 28 -2.24 -3.75 -2.89
C ILE A 28 -2.34 -4.90 -1.87
N ALA A 29 -3.56 -5.26 -1.46
CA ALA A 29 -3.78 -6.35 -0.52
C ALA A 29 -3.32 -7.70 -1.06
N GLY A 30 -3.54 -7.98 -2.36
CA GLY A 30 -3.04 -9.19 -3.03
C GLY A 30 -1.51 -9.23 -3.04
N LEU A 31 -0.87 -8.14 -3.49
CA LEU A 31 0.59 -8.02 -3.56
C LEU A 31 1.26 -8.23 -2.20
N VAL A 32 0.68 -7.64 -1.14
CA VAL A 32 1.22 -7.76 0.22
C VAL A 32 0.87 -9.11 0.84
N GLY A 33 -0.34 -9.62 0.61
CA GLY A 33 -0.84 -10.85 1.21
C GLY A 33 0.00 -12.07 0.85
N GLU A 34 0.32 -12.23 -0.44
CA GLU A 34 1.18 -13.32 -0.91
C GLU A 34 2.59 -13.25 -0.31
N ALA A 35 3.19 -12.06 -0.31
CA ALA A 35 4.51 -11.81 0.25
C ALA A 35 4.54 -12.07 1.76
N CYS A 36 3.49 -11.65 2.49
CA CYS A 36 3.39 -11.89 3.91
C CYS A 36 3.21 -13.38 4.23
N ALA A 37 2.34 -14.08 3.51
CA ALA A 37 2.14 -15.51 3.71
C ALA A 37 3.44 -16.31 3.49
N ALA A 38 4.25 -15.92 2.48
CA ALA A 38 5.56 -16.53 2.26
C ALA A 38 6.55 -16.24 3.40
N ALA A 39 6.60 -14.99 3.87
CA ALA A 39 7.46 -14.58 4.97
C ALA A 39 7.07 -15.26 6.30
N ASP A 40 5.79 -15.47 6.55
CA ASP A 40 5.29 -16.16 7.75
C ASP A 40 5.73 -17.64 7.75
N ARG A 41 5.63 -18.32 6.60
CA ARG A 41 6.15 -19.68 6.43
C ARG A 41 7.67 -19.77 6.64
N ALA A 42 8.39 -18.69 6.36
CA ALA A 42 9.83 -18.58 6.56
C ALA A 42 10.22 -18.12 7.98
N GLY A 43 9.25 -17.87 8.87
CA GLY A 43 9.51 -17.40 10.24
C GLY A 43 10.07 -15.98 10.33
N LEU A 44 9.80 -15.13 9.34
CA LEU A 44 10.28 -13.75 9.32
C LEU A 44 9.40 -12.82 10.20
N PRO A 45 9.95 -11.71 10.73
CA PRO A 45 9.20 -10.76 11.54
C PRO A 45 7.94 -10.21 10.85
N ALA A 46 6.87 -9.97 11.61
CA ALA A 46 5.59 -9.47 11.11
C ALA A 46 5.70 -8.09 10.44
N ASP A 47 6.49 -7.19 11.03
CA ASP A 47 6.78 -5.89 10.46
C ASP A 47 7.83 -6.00 9.36
N ARG A 48 7.48 -5.55 8.16
CA ARG A 48 8.30 -5.80 6.97
C ARG A 48 8.06 -4.78 5.86
N ILE A 49 9.02 -4.72 4.94
CA ILE A 49 8.89 -3.98 3.68
C ILE A 49 8.66 -4.96 2.55
N VAL A 50 7.49 -4.87 1.91
CA VAL A 50 7.18 -5.61 0.69
C VAL A 50 7.62 -4.78 -0.51
N VAL A 51 8.43 -5.34 -1.39
CA VAL A 51 8.85 -4.68 -2.63
C VAL A 51 7.92 -5.17 -3.75
N ALA A 52 7.12 -4.26 -4.30
CA ALA A 52 6.18 -4.56 -5.38
C ALA A 52 6.41 -3.59 -6.54
N ALA A 53 6.77 -4.13 -7.72
CA ALA A 53 7.09 -3.35 -8.91
C ALA A 53 8.05 -2.18 -8.63
N THR A 54 7.57 -0.93 -8.74
CA THR A 54 8.35 0.29 -8.56
C THR A 54 8.23 0.89 -7.15
N CYS A 55 7.47 0.27 -6.25
CA CYS A 55 7.20 0.81 -4.92
C CYS A 55 7.62 -0.14 -3.79
N ARG A 56 7.71 0.41 -2.58
CA ARG A 56 7.96 -0.31 -1.34
C ARG A 56 6.80 -0.06 -0.38
N LEU A 57 6.14 -1.12 0.05
CA LEU A 57 4.99 -1.07 0.93
C LEU A 57 5.43 -1.48 2.34
N ALA A 58 5.23 -0.59 3.31
CA ALA A 58 5.48 -0.89 4.71
C ALA A 58 4.28 -1.59 5.33
N VAL A 59 4.52 -2.78 5.89
CA VAL A 59 3.56 -3.54 6.68
C VAL A 59 3.91 -3.36 8.15
N HIS A 60 2.94 -2.94 8.94
CA HIS A 60 3.09 -2.74 10.38
C HIS A 60 1.81 -3.17 11.10
N ASN A 61 1.91 -4.07 12.08
CA ASN A 61 0.76 -4.61 12.82
C ASN A 61 -0.38 -5.14 11.91
N GLY A 62 -0.04 -5.75 10.77
CA GLY A 62 -1.02 -6.26 9.81
C GLY A 62 -1.65 -5.21 8.89
N TYR A 63 -1.26 -3.94 9.00
CA TYR A 63 -1.71 -2.86 8.13
C TYR A 63 -0.63 -2.47 7.12
N VAL A 64 -1.03 -2.07 5.91
CA VAL A 64 -0.14 -1.42 4.94
C VAL A 64 -0.23 0.09 5.15
N VAL A 65 0.86 0.73 5.58
CA VAL A 65 0.81 2.12 6.11
C VAL A 65 1.59 3.14 5.29
N THR A 66 2.55 2.73 4.47
CA THR A 66 3.39 3.69 3.74
C THR A 66 3.88 3.11 2.43
N VAL A 67 3.74 3.90 1.37
CA VAL A 67 4.42 3.66 0.10
C VAL A 67 5.70 4.50 0.07
N LYS A 68 6.86 3.86 0.13
CA LYS A 68 8.15 4.56 0.01
C LYS A 68 8.56 4.61 -1.47
N PRO A 69 9.01 5.77 -1.98
CA PRO A 69 9.62 5.85 -3.29
C PRO A 69 10.79 4.87 -3.42
N ARG A 70 10.98 4.28 -4.60
CA ARG A 70 12.22 3.58 -4.91
C ARG A 70 13.36 4.59 -4.86
N ARG A 71 14.29 4.48 -3.91
CA ARG A 71 15.56 5.19 -3.99
C ARG A 71 16.22 4.77 -5.31
N ARG A 72 16.27 5.67 -6.30
CA ARG A 72 17.18 5.56 -7.43
C ARG A 72 18.58 5.77 -6.83
N GLY A 73 19.32 4.67 -6.69
CA GLY A 73 20.78 4.72 -6.58
C GLY A 73 21.38 4.98 -7.95
#